data_AF-A0A937ZCH0-F1
#
_entry.id   AF-A0A937ZCH0-F1
#
_cell.length_a   1.000
_cell.length_b   1.000
_cell.length_c   1.000
_cell.angle_alpha   90.00
_cell.angle_beta   90.00
_cell.angle_gamma   90.00
#
_symmetry.space_group_name_H-M   'P 1'
#
loop_
_entity.id
_entity.type
_entity.pdbx_description
1 polymer ?
#
loop_
_entity_poly.entity_id
_entity_poly.type
_entity_poly.pdbx_seq_one_letter_code
_entity_poly.pdbx_strand_id
1 'polypeptide(L)'
;NLGSLAAQRGDLDRAIRLWQTAFDRDPATVEAGINLAIALGQQSKQAEARGVLQRVQRFDPSSTLARRLLLTFEKAPGSGVPQHKRGSPSSR
;
A
#
# COMPACT_ATOMS: atom_id res chain seq x y z
N ASN A 1 -10.67 -13.17 -0.60
CA ASN A 1 -11.45 -12.92 0.65
C ASN A 1 -10.80 -13.43 1.94
N LEU A 2 -9.67 -14.15 1.93
CA LEU A 2 -9.01 -14.60 3.17
C LEU A 2 -8.39 -13.46 4.00
N GLY A 3 -7.82 -12.44 3.35
CA GLY A 3 -7.24 -11.28 4.05
C GLY A 3 -8.29 -10.51 4.84
N SER A 4 -9.45 -10.23 4.23
CA SER A 4 -10.56 -9.54 4.88
C SER A 4 -11.12 -10.33 6.06
N LEU A 5 -11.23 -11.65 5.95
CA LEU A 5 -11.65 -12.52 7.05
C LEU A 5 -10.65 -12.51 8.22
N ALA A 6 -9.35 -12.47 7.94
CA ALA A 6 -8.33 -12.36 8.99
C ALA A 6 -8.40 -11.00 9.70
N ALA A 7 -8.57 -9.91 8.96
CA ALA A 7 -8.72 -8.57 9.53
C ALA A 7 -9.98 -8.43 10.39
N GLN A 8 -11.10 -9.02 9.96
CA GLN A 8 -12.34 -9.06 10.76
C GLN A 8 -12.17 -9.80 12.09
N ARG A 9 -11.23 -10.75 12.16
CA ARG A 9 -10.88 -11.48 13.39
C ARG A 9 -9.84 -10.75 14.24
N GLY A 10 -9.42 -9.54 13.85
CA GLY A 10 -8.36 -8.78 14.51
C GLY A 10 -6.94 -9.25 14.19
N ASP A 11 -6.77 -10.27 13.35
CA ASP A 11 -5.47 -10.79 12.94
C ASP A 11 -4.93 -9.97 11.76
N LEU A 12 -4.53 -8.74 12.06
CA LEU A 12 -3.98 -7.80 11.08
C LEU A 12 -2.68 -8.30 10.47
N ASP A 13 -1.83 -9.00 11.23
CA ASP A 13 -0.56 -9.53 10.73
C ASP A 13 -0.79 -10.58 9.63
N ARG A 14 -1.74 -11.50 9.85
CA ARG A 14 -2.10 -12.48 8.81
C ARG A 14 -2.78 -11.82 7.63
N ALA A 15 -3.64 -10.83 7.87
CA ALA A 15 -4.30 -10.09 6.80
C ALA A 15 -3.28 -9.39 5.90
N ILE A 16 -2.29 -8.70 6.49
CA ILE A 16 -1.17 -8.07 5.81
C ILE A 16 -0.43 -9.07 4.93
N ARG A 17 -0.01 -10.23 5.46
CA ARG A 17 0.69 -11.25 4.66
C ARG A 17 -0.13 -11.75 3.48
N LEU A 18 -1.43 -11.96 3.68
CA LEU A 18 -2.34 -12.43 2.63
C LEU A 18 -2.53 -11.37 1.53
N TRP A 19 -2.74 -10.11 1.88
CA TRP A 19 -2.90 -9.04 0.91
C TRP A 19 -1.59 -8.67 0.22
N GLN A 20 -0.45 -8.72 0.92
CA GLN A 20 0.87 -8.57 0.32
C GLN A 20 1.12 -9.64 -0.74
N THR A 21 0.89 -10.91 -0.40
CA THR A 21 1.03 -12.02 -1.36
C THR A 21 0.10 -11.85 -2.56
N ALA A 22 -1.15 -11.43 -2.33
CA ALA A 22 -2.10 -11.18 -3.40
C ALA A 22 -1.63 -10.05 -4.33
N PHE A 23 -1.20 -8.93 -3.77
CA PHE A 23 -0.76 -7.75 -4.52
C PHE A 23 0.60 -7.95 -5.22
N ASP A 24 1.49 -8.75 -4.65
CA ASP A 24 2.76 -9.09 -5.30
C ASP A 24 2.57 -10.09 -6.45
N ARG A 25 1.57 -10.99 -6.36
CA ARG A 25 1.22 -11.92 -7.44
C ARG A 25 0.46 -11.25 -8.58
N ASP A 26 -0.51 -10.42 -8.23
CA ASP A 26 -1.28 -9.65 -9.19
C ASP A 26 -1.39 -8.18 -8.74
N PRO A 27 -0.48 -7.33 -9.23
CA PRO A 27 -0.51 -5.91 -8.94
C PRO A 27 -1.74 -5.17 -9.52
N ALA A 28 -2.48 -5.78 -10.45
CA ALA A 28 -3.73 -5.22 -10.94
C ALA A 28 -4.88 -5.37 -9.93
N THR A 29 -4.70 -6.21 -8.89
CA THR A 29 -5.63 -6.28 -7.76
C THR A 29 -5.42 -5.08 -6.82
N VAL A 30 -5.84 -3.90 -7.29
CA VAL A 30 -5.79 -2.61 -6.58
C VAL A 30 -6.40 -2.70 -5.19
N GLU A 31 -7.50 -3.44 -5.04
CA GLU A 31 -8.19 -3.65 -3.77
C GLU A 31 -7.28 -4.33 -2.72
N ALA A 32 -6.44 -5.30 -3.12
CA ALA A 32 -5.51 -5.95 -2.22
C ALA A 32 -4.43 -4.97 -1.72
N GLY A 33 -3.89 -4.13 -2.62
CA GLY A 33 -2.94 -3.08 -2.24
C GLY A 33 -3.56 -2.02 -1.32
N ILE A 34 -4.81 -1.63 -1.55
CA ILE A 34 -5.53 -0.68 -0.69
C ILE A 34 -5.76 -1.29 0.70
N ASN A 35 -6.27 -2.52 0.78
CA ASN A 35 -6.51 -3.19 2.05
C ASN A 35 -5.22 -3.43 2.84
N LEU A 36 -4.13 -3.78 2.16
CA LEU A 36 -2.80 -3.87 2.74
C LEU A 36 -2.36 -2.53 3.36
N ALA A 37 -2.50 -1.43 2.63
CA ALA A 37 -2.11 -0.10 3.11
C ALA A 37 -2.95 0.33 4.33
N ILE A 38 -4.25 0.05 4.34
CA ILE A 38 -5.13 0.34 5.47
C ILE A 38 -4.68 -0.45 6.71
N ALA A 39 -4.42 -1.74 6.57
CA ALA A 39 -3.99 -2.59 7.67
C ALA A 39 -2.61 -2.19 8.24
N LEU A 40 -1.68 -1.81 7.37
CA LEU A 40 -0.39 -1.22 7.78
C LEU A 40 -0.60 0.09 8.55
N GLY A 41 -1.49 0.96 8.09
CA GLY A 41 -1.87 2.18 8.79
C GLY A 41 -2.44 1.92 10.18
N GLN A 42 -3.27 0.88 10.34
CA GLN A 42 -3.81 0.45 11.63
C GLN A 42 -2.73 -0.04 12.60
N GLN A 43 -1.63 -0.62 12.09
CA GLN A 43 -0.45 -0.98 12.87
C GLN A 43 0.54 0.18 13.07
N SER A 44 0.14 1.42 12.78
CA SER A 44 1.01 2.60 12.81
C SER A 44 2.22 2.55 11.85
N LYS A 45 2.23 1.61 10.89
CA LYS A 45 3.27 1.45 9.86
C LYS A 45 2.99 2.35 8.66
N GLN A 46 2.90 3.66 8.90
CA GLN A 46 2.50 4.64 7.89
C GLN A 46 3.47 4.71 6.70
N ALA A 47 4.78 4.57 6.95
CA ALA A 47 5.79 4.57 5.88
C ALA A 47 5.59 3.40 4.90
N GLU A 48 5.33 2.20 5.42
CA GLU A 48 5.04 1.02 4.60
C GLU A 48 3.72 1.18 3.84
N ALA A 49 2.67 1.69 4.51
CA ALA A 49 1.38 1.97 3.88
C ALA A 49 1.51 2.94 2.69
N ARG A 50 2.31 4.01 2.83
CA ARG A 50 2.62 4.95 1.73
C ARG A 50 3.30 4.24 0.57
N GLY A 51 4.30 3.40 0.84
CA GLY A 51 5.01 2.64 -0.20
C GLY A 51 4.08 1.72 -1.01
N VAL A 52 3.13 1.07 -0.33
CA VAL A 52 2.10 0.24 -1.00
C VAL A 52 1.18 1.10 -1.86
N LEU A 53 0.67 2.23 -1.35
CA LEU A 53 -0.21 3.12 -2.12
C LEU A 53 0.49 3.74 -3.33
N GLN A 54 1.77 4.07 -3.22
CA GLN A 54 2.57 4.52 -4.35
C GLN A 54 2.71 3.43 -5.42
N ARG A 55 2.88 2.16 -5.02
CA ARG A 55 2.83 1.04 -5.98
C ARG A 55 1.44 0.92 -6.61
N VAL A 56 0.37 0.99 -5.83
CA VAL A 56 -1.01 0.96 -6.34
C VAL A 56 -1.23 2.04 -7.41
N GLN A 57 -0.80 3.28 -7.17
CA GLN A 57 -0.92 4.37 -8.15
C GLN A 57 -0.13 4.14 -9.45
N ARG A 58 0.96 3.36 -9.41
CA ARG A 58 1.71 3.02 -10.64
C ARG A 58 0.92 2.05 -11.53
N PHE A 59 0.10 1.19 -10.95
CA PHE A 59 -0.73 0.22 -11.69
C PHE A 59 -2.11 0.77 -12.02
N ASP A 60 -2.71 1.52 -11.09
CA ASP A 60 -3.97 2.22 -11.28
C ASP A 60 -3.85 3.68 -10.81
N PRO A 61 -3.44 4.58 -11.71
CA PRO A 61 -3.39 6.01 -11.43
C PRO A 61 -4.78 6.64 -11.20
N SER A 62 -5.84 5.97 -11.64
CA SER A 62 -7.22 6.47 -11.54
C SER A 62 -7.87 6.18 -10.18
N SER A 63 -7.21 5.37 -9.34
CA SER A 63 -7.67 5.02 -8.00
C SER A 63 -7.73 6.25 -7.08
N THR A 64 -8.92 6.86 -7.03
CA THR A 64 -9.20 7.99 -6.14
C THR A 64 -9.03 7.61 -4.67
N LEU A 65 -9.36 6.37 -4.32
CA LEU A 65 -9.21 5.86 -2.96
C LEU A 65 -7.73 5.78 -2.55
N ALA A 66 -6.87 5.24 -3.42
CA ALA A 66 -5.44 5.19 -3.15
C ALA A 66 -4.84 6.59 -2.98
N ARG A 67 -5.25 7.55 -3.84
CA ARG A 67 -4.85 8.96 -3.72
C ARG A 67 -5.30 9.59 -2.39
N ARG A 68 -6.54 9.35 -1.97
CA ARG A 68 -7.05 9.86 -0.70
C ARG A 68 -6.25 9.31 0.48
N LEU A 69 -6.05 7.99 0.53
CA LEU A 69 -5.29 7.34 1.60
C LEU A 69 -3.84 7.83 1.68
N LEU A 70 -3.22 8.09 0.54
CA LEU A 70 -1.86 8.62 0.48
C LEU A 70 -1.79 9.99 1.17
N LEU A 71 -2.74 10.89 0.87
CA LEU A 71 -2.83 12.20 1.51
C LEU A 71 -3.07 12.09 3.02
N THR A 72 -3.89 11.13 3.46
CA THR A 72 -4.12 10.90 4.90
C THR A 72 -2.84 10.47 5.60
N PHE A 73 -2.06 9.59 4.97
CA PHE A 73 -0.81 9.13 5.54
C PHE A 73 0.31 10.17 5.40
N GLU A 74 0.37 10.99 4.36
CA GLU A 74 1.36 12.07 4.20
C GLU A 74 1.24 13.18 5.25
N LYS A 75 0.00 13.51 5.66
CA LYS A 75 -0.25 14.56 6.66
C LYS A 75 0.11 14.16 8.09
N ALA A 76 0.34 12.88 8.36
CA ALA A 76 0.75 12.43 9.68
C ALA A 76 2.22 12.80 9.94
N PRO A 77 2.55 13.55 11.03
CA PRO A 77 3.91 13.91 11.38
C PRO A 77 4.66 12.66 11.87
N GLY A 78 5.20 11.91 10.91
CA GLY A 78 5.79 10.60 11.12
C GLY A 78 6.49 10.13 9.84
N SER A 79 7.72 10.60 9.68
CA SER A 79 8.85 9.91 9.03
C SER A 79 8.71 9.50 7.56
N GLY A 80 9.51 10.15 6.72
CA GLY A 80 10.42 9.45 5.80
C GLY A 80 9.88 9.10 4.42
N VAL A 81 10.32 9.88 3.44
CA VAL A 81 10.28 9.60 2.01
C VAL A 81 10.95 8.24 1.72
N PRO A 82 10.30 7.24 1.09
CA PRO A 82 11.01 6.12 0.50
C PRO A 82 11.64 6.61 -0.81
N GLN A 83 12.91 6.99 -0.75
CA GLN A 83 13.74 7.17 -1.94
C GLN A 83 14.01 5.80 -2.57
N HIS A 84 13.20 5.37 -3.53
CA HIS A 84 13.60 4.30 -4.45
C HIS A 84 13.64 4.82 -5.89
N LYS A 85 14.78 5.45 -6.16
CA LYS A 85 15.51 5.59 -7.43
C LYS A 85 14.64 5.69 -8.70
N ARG A 86 14.43 6.94 -9.16
CA ARG A 86 14.41 7.24 -10.60
C ARG A 86 15.82 6.94 -11.14
N GLY A 87 16.06 5.71 -11.56
CA GLY A 87 17.09 5.44 -12.54
C GLY A 87 16.59 6.00 -13.87
N SER A 88 16.98 7.22 -14.20
CA SER A 88 16.97 7.68 -15.59
C SER A 88 17.93 6.77 -16.37
N PRO A 89 17.52 6.09 -17.45
CA PRO A 89 18.48 5.79 -18.49
C PRO A 89 18.65 7.07 -19.29
N SER A 90 19.84 7.65 -19.18
CA SER A 90 20.35 8.67 -20.06
C SER A 90 20.05 8.34 -21.52
N SER A 91 19.57 9.35 -22.24
CA SER A 91 19.55 9.41 -23.69
C SER A 91 20.93 9.06 -24.26
N ARG A 92 20.95 8.16 -25.24
CA ARG A 92 21.94 8.14 -26.32
C ARG A 92 21.18 8.04 -27.63
#